data_AF-A0A316EFU6-F1
#
_entry.id   AF-A0A316EFU6-F1
#
_cell.length_a   1.000
_cell.length_b   1.000
_cell.length_c   1.000
_cell.angle_alpha   90.00
_cell.angle_beta   90.00
_cell.angle_gamma   90.00
#
_symmetry.space_group_name_H-M   'P 1'
#
loop_
_entity.id
_entity.type
_entity.pdbx_description
1 polymer ?
#
loop_
_entity_poly.entity_id
_entity_poly.type
_entity_poly.pdbx_seq_one_letter_code
_entity_poly.pdbx_strand_id
1 'polypeptide(L)'
;MEKSKNLEKFLGLVSDEKSGLLEKIQWRQANEAWRERSGKIALKILRKLRDNKSKDQFPSSQKELATLLKISPQQVNKIVKGSENLTIETICKIENVLNIHVFEYEMV
;
A
#
# COMPACT_ATOMS: atom_id res chain seq x y z
N MET A 1 -33.41 38.15 4.78
CA MET A 1 -33.51 36.89 4.02
C MET A 1 -33.68 35.77 5.03
N GLU A 2 -34.92 35.31 5.23
CA GLU A 2 -35.23 34.17 6.11
C GLU A 2 -34.43 32.95 5.63
N LYS A 3 -33.58 32.41 6.50
CA LYS A 3 -33.00 31.09 6.26
C LYS A 3 -34.16 30.10 6.25
N SER A 4 -34.30 29.34 5.17
CA SER A 4 -35.31 28.28 5.08
C SER A 4 -35.20 27.39 6.32
N LYS A 5 -36.32 27.05 6.96
CA LYS A 5 -36.42 26.18 8.15
C LYS A 5 -35.66 24.85 7.99
N ASN A 6 -35.44 24.42 6.75
CA ASN A 6 -34.65 23.23 6.40
C ASN A 6 -33.14 23.45 6.55
N LEU A 7 -32.64 24.66 6.27
CA LEU A 7 -31.23 25.03 6.38
C LEU A 7 -30.78 25.05 7.85
N GLU A 8 -31.62 25.54 8.76
CA GLU A 8 -31.31 25.58 10.19
C GLU A 8 -31.28 24.17 10.79
N LYS A 9 -32.24 23.32 10.42
CA LYS A 9 -32.23 21.90 10.80
C LYS A 9 -31.00 21.17 10.27
N PHE A 10 -30.60 21.46 9.04
CA PHE A 10 -29.39 20.88 8.45
C PHE A 10 -28.14 21.29 9.22
N LEU A 11 -27.95 22.59 9.49
CA LEU A 11 -26.79 23.08 10.24
C LEU A 11 -26.72 22.51 11.66
N GLY A 12 -27.85 22.25 12.31
CA GLY A 12 -27.89 21.58 13.62
C GLY A 12 -27.49 20.09 13.60
N LEU A 13 -27.42 19.46 12.43
CA LEU A 13 -26.96 18.08 12.25
C LEU A 13 -25.51 17.98 11.79
N VAL A 14 -24.90 19.10 11.35
CA VAL A 14 -23.50 19.13 10.94
C VAL A 14 -22.62 19.24 12.18
N SER A 15 -21.69 18.29 12.33
CA SER A 15 -20.65 18.38 13.37
C SER A 15 -19.72 19.56 13.07
N ASP A 16 -19.42 20.37 14.07
CA ASP A 16 -18.43 21.47 13.99
C ASP A 16 -17.00 20.96 13.77
N GLU A 17 -16.74 19.66 13.99
CA GLU A 17 -15.43 19.07 13.77
C GLU A 17 -15.17 18.89 12.28
N LYS A 18 -14.12 19.55 11.76
CA LYS A 18 -13.58 19.24 10.45
C LYS A 18 -13.14 17.78 10.44
N SER A 19 -13.97 16.89 9.90
CA SER A 19 -13.55 15.52 9.64
C SER A 19 -12.28 15.60 8.78
N GLY A 20 -11.18 14.97 9.20
CA GLY A 20 -9.90 14.94 8.48
C GLY A 20 -9.98 14.26 7.10
N LEU A 21 -11.17 14.13 6.53
CA LEU A 21 -11.49 13.57 5.24
C LEU A 21 -10.85 14.38 4.10
N LEU A 22 -10.92 15.71 4.15
CA LEU A 22 -10.30 16.59 3.14
C LEU A 22 -8.78 16.38 3.09
N GLU A 23 -8.12 16.40 4.25
CA GLU A 23 -6.69 16.17 4.37
C GLU A 23 -6.30 14.77 3.88
N LYS A 24 -7.07 13.74 4.25
CA LYS A 24 -6.88 12.37 3.74
C LYS A 24 -7.07 12.26 2.22
N ILE A 25 -7.94 13.05 1.61
CA ILE A 25 -8.13 13.06 0.15
C ILE A 25 -6.94 13.75 -0.52
N GLN A 26 -6.54 14.91 -0.02
CA GLN A 26 -5.38 15.66 -0.54
C GLN A 26 -4.08 14.84 -0.43
N TRP A 27 -3.86 14.20 0.72
CA TRP A 27 -2.72 13.29 0.89
C TRP A 27 -2.78 12.16 -0.12
N ARG A 28 -3.97 11.60 -0.38
CA ARG A 28 -4.11 10.52 -1.36
C ARG A 28 -3.75 10.98 -2.78
N GLN A 29 -4.20 12.15 -3.20
CA GLN A 29 -3.87 12.72 -4.51
C GLN A 29 -2.38 13.00 -4.64
N ALA A 30 -1.77 13.66 -3.64
CA ALA A 30 -0.34 13.99 -3.67
C ALA A 30 0.57 12.74 -3.69
N ASN A 31 0.10 11.63 -3.12
CA ASN A 31 0.86 10.38 -2.98
C ASN A 31 0.36 9.27 -3.91
N GLU A 32 -0.40 9.60 -4.95
CA GLU A 32 -1.04 8.61 -5.83
C GLU A 32 0.00 7.78 -6.59
N ALA A 33 0.96 8.43 -7.24
CA ALA A 33 1.92 7.78 -8.14
C ALA A 33 2.75 6.68 -7.45
N TRP A 34 3.35 6.97 -6.29
CA TRP A 34 4.14 5.97 -5.58
C TRP A 34 3.26 4.92 -4.90
N ARG A 35 2.03 5.25 -4.46
CA ARG A 35 1.12 4.26 -3.88
C ARG A 35 0.59 3.28 -4.92
N GLU A 36 0.33 3.74 -6.13
CA GLU A 36 0.00 2.85 -7.25
C GLU A 36 1.16 1.89 -7.54
N ARG A 37 2.39 2.42 -7.64
CA ARG A 37 3.61 1.59 -7.84
C ARG A 37 3.82 0.61 -6.68
N SER A 38 3.68 1.03 -5.44
CA SER A 38 3.74 0.16 -4.25
C SER A 38 2.66 -0.92 -4.28
N GLY A 39 1.44 -0.60 -4.73
CA GLY A 39 0.37 -1.57 -4.93
C GLY A 39 0.69 -2.61 -6.01
N LYS A 40 1.29 -2.20 -7.13
CA LYS A 40 1.75 -3.13 -8.18
C LYS A 40 2.83 -4.08 -7.67
N ILE A 41 3.82 -3.56 -6.92
CA ILE A 41 4.86 -4.36 -6.29
C ILE A 41 4.25 -5.38 -5.31
N ALA A 42 3.35 -4.93 -4.45
CA ALA A 42 2.65 -5.78 -3.49
C ALA A 42 1.93 -6.95 -4.18
N LEU A 43 1.23 -6.67 -5.28
CA LEU A 43 0.52 -7.69 -6.05
C LEU A 43 1.49 -8.71 -6.69
N LYS A 44 2.62 -8.25 -7.24
CA LYS A 44 3.65 -9.12 -7.82
C LYS A 44 4.24 -10.05 -6.76
N ILE A 45 4.56 -9.54 -5.58
CA ILE A 45 5.06 -10.33 -4.44
C ILE A 45 4.04 -11.40 -4.03
N LEU A 46 2.78 -11.01 -3.81
CA LEU A 46 1.73 -11.93 -3.37
C LEU A 46 1.45 -13.03 -4.40
N ARG A 47 1.48 -12.69 -5.70
CA ARG A 47 1.36 -13.67 -6.79
C ARG A 47 2.52 -14.66 -6.76
N LYS A 48 3.75 -14.16 -6.65
CA LYS A 48 4.93 -15.03 -6.60
C LYS A 48 4.95 -15.96 -5.39
N LEU A 49 4.58 -15.47 -4.21
CA LEU A 49 4.45 -16.32 -3.01
C LEU A 49 3.38 -17.41 -3.19
N ARG A 50 2.25 -17.08 -3.83
CA ARG A 50 1.21 -18.06 -4.15
C ARG A 50 1.72 -19.11 -5.15
N ASP A 51 2.40 -18.68 -6.20
CA ASP A 51 2.96 -19.59 -7.21
C ASP A 51 4.01 -20.52 -6.60
N ASN A 52 4.85 -19.98 -5.72
CA ASN A 52 5.84 -20.76 -4.97
C ASN A 52 5.14 -21.79 -4.08
N LYS A 53 4.07 -21.41 -3.38
CA LYS A 53 3.26 -22.33 -2.58
C LYS A 53 2.66 -23.46 -3.41
N SER A 54 2.16 -23.17 -4.62
CA SER A 54 1.60 -24.19 -5.52
C SER A 54 2.66 -25.14 -6.10
N LYS A 55 3.93 -24.77 -6.06
CA LYS A 55 5.06 -25.54 -6.60
C LYS A 55 5.95 -26.14 -5.50
N ASP A 56 5.51 -26.06 -4.24
CA ASP A 56 6.31 -26.42 -3.05
C ASP A 56 7.72 -25.76 -3.04
N GLN A 57 7.80 -24.53 -3.54
CA GLN A 57 9.01 -23.71 -3.58
C GLN A 57 9.07 -22.74 -2.41
N PHE A 58 10.29 -22.47 -1.94
CA PHE A 58 10.56 -21.51 -0.88
C PHE A 58 11.07 -20.17 -1.45
N PRO A 59 10.68 -19.00 -0.89
CA PRO A 59 9.67 -18.80 0.15
C PRO A 59 8.24 -18.83 -0.41
N SER A 60 7.30 -19.35 0.37
CA SER A 60 5.88 -19.50 0.02
C SER A 60 4.95 -18.63 0.89
N SER A 61 5.48 -18.06 1.99
CA SER A 61 4.73 -17.25 2.93
C SER A 61 5.39 -15.90 3.25
N GLN A 62 4.60 -14.94 3.75
CA GLN A 62 5.09 -13.63 4.16
C GLN A 62 6.06 -13.70 5.35
N LYS A 63 5.88 -14.70 6.23
CA LYS A 63 6.77 -14.92 7.38
C LYS A 63 8.15 -15.36 6.91
N GLU A 64 8.20 -16.31 5.98
CA GLU A 64 9.46 -16.78 5.38
C GLU A 64 10.16 -15.66 4.63
N LEU A 65 9.41 -14.88 3.85
CA LEU A 65 9.94 -13.70 3.18
C LEU A 65 10.53 -12.70 4.20
N ALA A 66 9.88 -12.45 5.33
CA ALA A 66 10.40 -11.58 6.38
C ALA A 66 11.73 -12.08 6.94
N THR A 67 11.82 -13.39 7.21
CA THR A 67 13.05 -14.04 7.68
C THR A 67 14.19 -13.88 6.68
N LEU A 68 13.94 -14.09 5.38
CA LEU A 68 14.96 -13.96 4.33
C LEU A 68 15.43 -12.52 4.14
N LEU A 69 14.50 -11.57 4.21
CA LEU A 69 14.80 -10.15 4.09
C LEU A 69 15.45 -9.57 5.37
N LYS A 70 15.45 -10.32 6.48
CA LYS A 70 15.89 -9.88 7.80
C LYS A 70 15.14 -8.63 8.28
N ILE A 71 13.85 -8.55 7.96
CA ILE A 71 12.96 -7.46 8.40
C ILE A 71 11.80 -8.01 9.21
N SER A 72 11.10 -7.12 9.93
CA SER A 72 9.97 -7.54 10.75
C SER A 72 8.78 -8.04 9.88
N PRO A 73 8.01 -9.05 10.34
CA PRO A 73 6.78 -9.47 9.67
C PRO A 73 5.76 -8.32 9.52
N GLN A 74 5.76 -7.37 10.46
CA GLN A 74 4.93 -6.17 10.42
C GLN A 74 5.30 -5.29 9.22
N GLN A 75 6.59 -5.13 8.95
CA GLN A 75 7.07 -4.39 7.79
C GLN A 75 6.68 -5.11 6.50
N VAL A 76 6.89 -6.44 6.40
CA VAL A 76 6.42 -7.20 5.22
C VAL A 76 4.92 -7.03 5.00
N ASN A 77 4.11 -7.02 6.06
CA ASN A 77 2.66 -6.80 5.97
C ASN A 77 2.34 -5.43 5.34
N LYS A 78 3.05 -4.36 5.74
CA LYS A 78 2.87 -3.03 5.12
C LYS A 78 3.30 -3.03 3.65
N ILE A 79 4.38 -3.73 3.31
CA ILE A 79 4.87 -3.89 1.94
C ILE A 79 3.81 -4.55 1.06
N VAL A 80 3.27 -5.71 1.47
CA VAL A 80 2.25 -6.43 0.70
C VAL A 80 0.87 -5.77 0.71
N LYS A 81 0.67 -4.72 1.50
CA LYS A 81 -0.50 -3.85 1.45
C LYS A 81 -0.29 -2.63 0.53
N GLY A 82 0.92 -2.42 0.03
CA GLY A 82 1.28 -1.23 -0.76
C GLY A 82 1.22 0.07 0.06
N SER A 83 1.20 -0.02 1.39
CA SER A 83 1.11 1.13 2.29
C SER A 83 2.47 1.62 2.79
N GLU A 84 3.55 0.98 2.34
CA GLU A 84 4.93 1.32 2.71
C GLU A 84 5.62 2.03 1.54
N ASN A 85 6.39 3.06 1.86
CA ASN A 85 7.38 3.61 0.92
C ASN A 85 8.62 2.72 0.96
N LEU A 86 8.82 1.94 -0.10
CA LEU A 86 9.92 0.98 -0.19
C LEU A 86 11.24 1.67 -0.53
N THR A 87 12.30 1.33 0.19
CA THR A 87 13.66 1.71 -0.23
C THR A 87 14.11 0.87 -1.42
N ILE A 88 14.98 1.44 -2.26
CA ILE A 88 15.58 0.71 -3.41
C ILE A 88 16.25 -0.57 -2.93
N GLU A 89 16.98 -0.52 -1.80
CA GLU A 89 17.60 -1.69 -1.19
C GLU A 89 16.58 -2.80 -0.88
N THR A 90 15.42 -2.44 -0.33
CA THR A 90 14.35 -3.42 -0.02
C THR A 90 13.79 -4.03 -1.29
N ILE A 91 13.59 -3.23 -2.34
CA ILE A 91 13.13 -3.70 -3.66
C ILE A 91 14.13 -4.73 -4.20
N CYS A 92 15.43 -4.39 -4.28
CA CYS A 92 16.45 -5.29 -4.79
C CYS A 92 16.53 -6.60 -3.99
N LYS A 93 16.42 -6.54 -2.65
CA LYS A 93 16.41 -7.75 -1.81
C LYS A 93 15.20 -8.64 -2.11
N ILE A 94 14.01 -8.05 -2.29
CA ILE A 94 12.80 -8.79 -2.66
C ILE A 94 12.96 -9.45 -4.02
N GLU A 95 13.46 -8.72 -5.01
CA GLU A 95 13.68 -9.24 -6.37
C GLU A 95 14.65 -10.42 -6.36
N ASN A 96 15.75 -10.31 -5.62
CA ASN A 96 16.74 -11.38 -5.49
C ASN A 96 16.19 -12.61 -4.76
N VAL A 97 15.46 -12.41 -3.66
CA VAL A 97 14.90 -13.51 -2.86
C VAL A 97 13.79 -14.26 -3.61
N LEU A 98 12.93 -13.53 -4.32
CA LEU A 98 11.80 -14.11 -5.03
C LEU A 98 12.12 -14.47 -6.49
N ASN A 99 13.30 -14.07 -6.99
CA ASN A 99 13.73 -14.17 -8.38
C ASN A 99 12.67 -13.64 -9.36
N ILE A 100 12.23 -12.40 -9.14
CA ILE A 100 11.26 -11.67 -9.97
C ILE A 100 11.66 -10.22 -10.12
N HIS A 101 11.16 -9.56 -11.16
CA HIS A 101 11.22 -8.10 -11.28
C HIS A 101 9.90 -7.48 -10.79
N VAL A 102 9.96 -6.74 -9.69
CA VAL A 102 8.80 -6.05 -9.13
C VAL A 102 8.71 -4.60 -9.56
N PHE A 103 9.85 -3.98 -9.88
CA PHE A 103 9.92 -2.61 -10.39
C PHE A 103 10.21 -2.62 -11.89
N GLU A 104 9.42 -1.88 -12.66
CA GLU A 104 9.65 -1.71 -14.09
C GLU A 104 10.50 -0.46 -14.31
N TYR A 105 11.62 -0.63 -15.02
CA TYR A 105 12.43 0.47 -15.51
C TYR A 105 11.84 0.90 -16.86
N GLU A 106 11.13 2.03 -16.86
CA GLU A 106 10.82 2.70 -18.12
C GLU A 106 12.13 3.30 -18.62
N MET A 107 12.77 2.64 -19.60
CA MET A 107 13.83 3.29 -20.37
C MET A 107 13.16 4.31 -21.29
N VAL A 108 13.47 5.58 -21.05
CA VAL A 108 13.11 6.70 -21.93
C VAL A 108 14.02 6.70 -23.15
#